data_AF-A0A958LSS3-F1
#
_entry.id   AF-A0A958LSS3-F1
#
_cell.length_a   1.000
_cell.length_b   1.000
_cell.length_c   1.000
_cell.angle_alpha   90.00
_cell.angle_beta   90.00
_cell.angle_gamma   90.00
#
_symmetry.space_group_name_H-M   'P 1'
#
loop_
_entity.id
_entity.type
_entity.pdbx_description
1 polymer ?
#
loop_
_entity_poly.entity_id
_entity_poly.type
_entity_poly.pdbx_seq_one_letter_code
_entity_poly.pdbx_strand_id
1 'polypeptide(L)'
;MELKLVKLLKRGVAIMALVSLVLMTVGCTTEKNYIPMESDGVGGQGGGRQQSIATEIKENLDLNPALKSTSSSKKAKAERLALSAEKLVTPIGFMFAYRVFTKALEIDPNNGRARFYQAFLRPAMELKGIITRVEPLVKRLDARAQKRFSEFRDRMAEGGLKDFLLAGQPDIGNEVDSQNWLKGVYQAQTEFRQFLKANKDLVFDITMNKTEQGNKVYEKCAVIEVEPNVFQLPKCPYITELKKSINRADLEIFQQATAGMQIYFMMMTGYDYTGAIDTDQLQKKEGWKSIQINEYLKTLEGWGDLRSDHDFGDFKGLGVDLLGGVKWAYRLKKVLCPKGFVDVENRPGYLFDNGICIREKVDREGPYEKVETVLAMFELALTGVAQSTQYFTHRGEGGRKHYFTTDVNFFAPYLNPIKSAKGYLVRTYDECDRPIELMDGTVGGMYPKGDAKDLVVARYSIFDYEEDYWECKDRWEAKGLLKEVEP
;
A
#
# COMPACT_ATOMS: atom_id res chain seq x y z
N MET A 1 7.80 -8.76 -15.88
CA MET A 1 7.74 -8.23 -14.48
C MET A 1 8.07 -6.74 -14.47
N GLU A 2 9.07 -6.32 -15.24
CA GLU A 2 9.58 -4.95 -15.40
C GLU A 2 8.50 -3.91 -15.81
N LEU A 3 7.65 -4.21 -16.79
CA LEU A 3 6.59 -3.30 -17.24
C LEU A 3 5.46 -3.04 -16.23
N LYS A 4 5.28 -3.95 -15.26
CA LYS A 4 4.31 -3.78 -14.16
C LYS A 4 4.91 -2.95 -13.02
N LEU A 5 6.22 -3.03 -12.78
CA LEU A 5 6.94 -2.26 -11.76
C LEU A 5 6.96 -0.75 -12.11
N VAL A 6 7.22 -0.41 -13.37
CA VAL A 6 7.17 1.00 -13.86
C VAL A 6 5.74 1.56 -13.84
N LYS A 7 4.72 0.74 -14.18
CA LYS A 7 3.30 1.11 -14.01
C LYS A 7 2.91 1.25 -12.52
N LEU A 8 3.48 0.44 -11.64
CA LEU A 8 3.35 0.50 -10.18
C LEU A 8 4.05 1.72 -9.58
N LEU A 9 5.10 2.26 -10.19
CA LEU A 9 5.75 3.52 -9.77
C LEU A 9 4.92 4.76 -10.16
N LYS A 10 4.35 4.78 -11.37
CA LYS A 10 3.40 5.83 -11.82
C LYS A 10 2.13 5.88 -10.99
N ARG A 11 1.55 4.70 -10.81
CA ARG A 11 0.43 4.53 -9.90
C ARG A 11 0.95 4.82 -8.50
N GLY A 12 2.12 4.37 -8.12
CA GLY A 12 2.76 4.50 -6.82
C GLY A 12 2.73 5.89 -6.24
N VAL A 13 3.11 6.97 -6.92
CA VAL A 13 3.07 8.30 -6.27
C VAL A 13 1.63 8.79 -6.04
N ALA A 14 0.74 8.64 -7.04
CA ALA A 14 -0.67 9.04 -6.92
C ALA A 14 -1.49 8.09 -6.03
N ILE A 15 -1.21 6.79 -6.08
CA ILE A 15 -1.73 5.68 -5.27
C ILE A 15 -1.10 5.70 -3.90
N MET A 16 0.09 6.24 -3.63
CA MET A 16 0.66 6.33 -2.27
C MET A 16 0.15 7.56 -1.54
N ALA A 17 0.00 8.69 -2.24
CA ALA A 17 -0.85 9.76 -1.76
C ALA A 17 -2.27 9.23 -1.53
N LEU A 18 -2.83 8.42 -2.45
CA LEU A 18 -4.12 7.77 -2.24
C LEU A 18 -4.09 6.66 -1.18
N VAL A 19 -3.01 5.93 -0.92
CA VAL A 19 -2.95 4.70 -0.08
C VAL A 19 -2.63 5.07 1.35
N SER A 20 -1.75 6.03 1.59
CA SER A 20 -1.61 6.65 2.91
C SER A 20 -2.91 7.35 3.34
N LEU A 21 -3.68 7.84 2.38
CA LEU A 21 -4.97 8.54 2.56
C LEU A 21 -6.17 7.56 2.54
N VAL A 22 -6.04 6.45 1.82
CA VAL A 22 -6.93 5.28 1.83
C VAL A 22 -6.73 4.53 3.13
N LEU A 23 -5.55 4.49 3.75
CA LEU A 23 -5.39 3.98 5.12
C LEU A 23 -6.06 4.89 6.16
N MET A 24 -6.09 6.21 5.93
CA MET A 24 -6.93 7.12 6.72
C MET A 24 -8.44 6.93 6.47
N THR A 25 -8.87 6.30 5.37
CA THR A 25 -10.30 6.07 5.03
C THR A 25 -10.75 4.60 5.01
N VAL A 26 -9.84 3.62 5.03
CA VAL A 26 -10.08 2.16 5.03
C VAL A 26 -10.24 1.61 6.44
N GLY A 27 -9.76 2.34 7.45
CA GLY A 27 -10.33 2.23 8.79
C GLY A 27 -11.83 2.55 8.83
N CYS A 28 -12.40 3.19 7.80
CA CYS A 28 -13.79 3.66 7.76
C CYS A 28 -14.66 3.09 6.62
N THR A 29 -14.12 2.25 5.73
CA THR A 29 -14.86 1.73 4.55
C THR A 29 -14.86 0.19 4.53
N THR A 30 -15.30 -0.43 5.62
CA THR A 30 -15.51 -1.89 5.69
C THR A 30 -16.83 -2.37 5.07
N GLU A 31 -17.65 -1.48 4.52
CA GLU A 31 -18.87 -1.83 3.79
C GLU A 31 -18.67 -1.72 2.27
N LYS A 32 -18.57 -2.89 1.62
CA LYS A 32 -18.89 -3.19 0.21
C LYS A 32 -18.89 -1.99 -0.75
N ASN A 33 -17.71 -1.52 -1.16
CA ASN A 33 -17.58 -0.85 -2.46
C ASN A 33 -17.25 -1.90 -3.52
N TYR A 34 -18.29 -2.60 -3.97
CA TYR A 34 -18.32 -3.12 -5.34
C TYR A 34 -18.31 -1.87 -6.22
N ILE A 35 -17.20 -1.57 -6.90
CA ILE A 35 -17.15 -0.51 -7.90
C ILE A 35 -17.83 -1.12 -9.14
N PRO A 36 -19.08 -0.75 -9.49
CA PRO A 36 -19.54 -1.06 -10.83
C PRO A 36 -18.65 -0.25 -11.79
N MET A 37 -17.94 -0.93 -12.68
CA MET A 37 -17.42 -0.26 -13.87
C MET A 37 -18.64 0.25 -14.63
N GLU A 38 -18.91 1.55 -14.56
CA GLU A 38 -19.91 2.19 -15.40
C GLU A 38 -19.51 2.00 -16.86
N SER A 39 -20.35 1.26 -17.58
CA SER A 39 -20.39 1.25 -19.04
C SER A 39 -20.88 2.60 -19.53
N ASP A 40 -20.12 3.20 -20.45
CA ASP A 40 -20.53 4.39 -21.21
C ASP A 40 -21.93 4.21 -21.81
N GLY A 41 -22.82 5.17 -21.55
CA GLY A 41 -24.22 5.07 -21.98
C GLY A 41 -25.05 6.35 -21.82
N VAL A 42 -24.80 7.33 -22.69
CA VAL A 42 -25.79 8.19 -23.37
C VAL A 42 -26.81 8.99 -22.52
N GLY A 43 -26.63 10.31 -22.53
CA GLY A 43 -27.65 11.28 -22.97
C GLY A 43 -28.87 11.55 -22.08
N GLY A 44 -28.81 12.64 -21.32
CA GLY A 44 -29.99 13.26 -20.71
C GLY A 44 -29.74 14.70 -20.28
N GLN A 45 -30.09 15.66 -21.15
CA GLN A 45 -30.22 17.08 -20.80
C GLN A 45 -31.51 17.30 -20.00
N GLY A 46 -31.44 18.14 -18.96
CA GLY A 46 -32.59 18.88 -18.44
C GLY A 46 -32.74 18.82 -16.91
N GLY A 47 -32.63 19.98 -16.26
CA GLY A 47 -33.04 20.15 -14.86
C GLY A 47 -32.31 21.29 -14.15
N GLY A 48 -32.99 22.44 -14.04
CA GLY A 48 -32.48 23.68 -13.46
C GLY A 48 -31.91 23.51 -12.04
N ARG A 49 -30.70 24.02 -11.84
CA ARG A 49 -30.01 24.04 -10.56
C ARG A 49 -30.45 25.28 -9.79
N GLN A 50 -31.49 25.15 -8.96
CA GLN A 50 -31.71 26.09 -7.87
C GLN A 50 -30.53 25.97 -6.90
N GLN A 51 -29.60 26.93 -6.96
CA GLN A 51 -28.64 27.17 -5.90
C GLN A 51 -29.39 27.83 -4.74
N SER A 52 -30.03 27.02 -3.89
CA SER A 52 -30.34 27.48 -2.54
C SER A 52 -29.01 27.65 -1.81
N ILE A 53 -28.65 28.90 -1.54
CA ILE A 53 -27.54 29.25 -0.64
C ILE A 53 -27.97 28.83 0.77
N ALA A 54 -27.84 27.54 1.07
CA ALA A 54 -27.93 27.05 2.43
C ALA A 54 -26.75 27.67 3.18
N THR A 55 -27.04 28.53 4.15
CA THR A 55 -26.04 29.08 5.06
C THR A 55 -25.37 27.89 5.76
N GLU A 56 -24.15 27.57 5.35
CA GLU A 56 -23.42 26.41 5.82
C GLU A 56 -23.18 26.58 7.33
N ILE A 57 -23.85 25.76 8.14
CA ILE A 57 -23.68 25.80 9.60
C ILE A 57 -22.26 25.32 9.90
N LYS A 58 -21.45 26.22 10.44
CA LYS A 58 -20.07 25.97 10.86
C LYS A 58 -20.05 25.58 12.34
N GLU A 59 -19.35 24.50 12.69
CA GLU A 59 -19.07 24.15 14.09
C GLU A 59 -17.69 24.70 14.46
N ASN A 60 -17.62 25.49 15.54
CA ASN A 60 -16.34 25.97 16.05
C ASN A 60 -15.85 25.05 17.17
N LEU A 61 -14.66 24.47 16.98
CA LEU A 61 -13.94 23.72 18.00
C LEU A 61 -12.93 24.65 18.67
N ASP A 62 -13.30 25.19 19.84
CA ASP A 62 -12.41 26.02 20.68
C ASP A 62 -11.74 25.17 21.76
N LEU A 63 -10.41 25.08 21.70
CA LEU A 63 -9.62 24.33 22.69
C LEU A 63 -9.16 25.20 23.87
N ASN A 64 -9.31 26.52 23.79
CA ASN A 64 -8.85 27.44 24.84
C ASN A 64 -9.49 27.18 26.21
N PRO A 65 -10.78 26.83 26.33
CA PRO A 65 -11.37 26.47 27.62
C PRO A 65 -10.68 25.27 28.27
N ALA A 66 -10.30 24.25 27.48
CA ALA A 66 -9.55 23.10 27.97
C ALA A 66 -8.14 23.52 28.42
N LEU A 67 -7.47 24.38 27.65
CA LEU A 67 -6.13 24.88 27.97
C LEU A 67 -6.09 25.83 29.18
N LYS A 68 -7.13 26.60 29.43
CA LYS A 68 -7.21 27.60 30.52
C LYS A 68 -7.80 27.05 31.82
N SER A 69 -8.43 25.87 31.80
CA SER A 69 -8.99 25.25 33.01
C SER A 69 -7.89 25.01 34.06
N THR A 70 -8.06 25.63 35.24
CA THR A 70 -7.21 25.46 36.43
C THR A 70 -7.76 24.39 37.39
N SER A 71 -9.03 24.00 37.23
CA SER A 71 -9.75 23.09 38.13
C SER A 71 -9.60 21.60 37.78
N SER A 72 -8.97 21.25 36.67
CA SER A 72 -8.81 19.86 36.22
C SER A 72 -7.38 19.34 36.42
N SER A 73 -7.24 18.05 36.71
CA SER A 73 -5.92 17.40 36.76
C SER A 73 -5.24 17.42 35.39
N LYS A 74 -3.91 17.38 35.34
CA LYS A 74 -3.14 17.31 34.08
C LYS A 74 -3.65 16.18 33.16
N LYS A 75 -3.92 15.00 33.72
CA LYS A 75 -4.46 13.84 33.00
C LYS A 75 -5.83 14.13 32.38
N ALA A 76 -6.77 14.70 33.16
CA ALA A 76 -8.10 15.04 32.66
C ALA A 76 -8.05 16.12 31.56
N LYS A 77 -7.16 17.10 31.73
CA LYS A 77 -6.92 18.17 30.76
C LYS A 77 -6.35 17.63 29.44
N ALA A 78 -5.33 16.78 29.52
CA ALA A 78 -4.74 16.13 28.36
C ALA A 78 -5.75 15.24 27.63
N GLU A 79 -6.56 14.47 28.36
CA GLU A 79 -7.60 13.63 27.76
C GLU A 79 -8.67 14.47 27.05
N ARG A 80 -9.10 15.59 27.65
CA ARG A 80 -10.06 16.50 27.01
C ARG A 80 -9.52 17.09 25.70
N LEU A 81 -8.22 17.43 25.67
CA LEU A 81 -7.57 17.88 24.44
C LEU A 81 -7.48 16.75 23.41
N ALA A 82 -7.11 15.54 23.83
CA ALA A 82 -7.02 14.39 22.92
C ALA A 82 -8.38 14.04 22.29
N LEU A 83 -9.47 14.04 23.08
CA LEU A 83 -10.84 13.86 22.58
C LEU A 83 -11.28 14.96 21.61
N SER A 84 -10.81 16.19 21.83
CA SER A 84 -11.10 17.31 20.94
C SER A 84 -10.30 17.19 19.63
N ALA A 85 -9.02 16.82 19.72
CA ALA A 85 -8.14 16.59 18.57
C ALA A 85 -8.64 15.44 17.69
N GLU A 86 -9.28 14.44 18.27
CA GLU A 86 -9.86 13.31 17.54
C GLU A 86 -10.92 13.73 16.51
N LYS A 87 -11.71 14.76 16.81
CA LYS A 87 -12.64 15.36 15.81
C LYS A 87 -11.91 15.94 14.60
N LEU A 88 -10.65 16.31 14.75
CA LEU A 88 -9.79 16.82 13.69
C LEU A 88 -9.11 15.71 12.88
N VAL A 89 -9.19 14.44 13.31
CA VAL A 89 -8.66 13.27 12.59
C VAL A 89 -9.54 12.99 11.38
N THR A 90 -9.39 13.86 10.38
CA THR A 90 -10.04 13.81 9.08
C THR A 90 -8.98 13.95 8.01
N PRO A 91 -9.27 13.54 6.77
CA PRO A 91 -8.29 13.68 5.71
C PRO A 91 -7.85 15.13 5.40
N ILE A 92 -8.62 16.12 5.85
CA ILE A 92 -8.36 17.56 5.65
C ILE A 92 -7.89 18.29 6.93
N GLY A 93 -7.95 17.64 8.10
CA GLY A 93 -7.67 18.24 9.41
C GLY A 93 -6.58 17.53 10.23
N PHE A 94 -6.04 16.41 9.75
CA PHE A 94 -5.11 15.58 10.52
C PHE A 94 -3.86 16.32 10.98
N MET A 95 -3.37 17.32 10.24
CA MET A 95 -2.22 18.13 10.63
C MET A 95 -2.50 18.96 11.88
N PHE A 96 -3.73 19.48 12.00
CA PHE A 96 -4.18 20.19 13.20
C PHE A 96 -4.36 19.20 14.34
N ALA A 97 -4.94 18.02 14.08
CA ALA A 97 -5.07 16.94 15.06
C ALA A 97 -3.71 16.58 15.66
N TYR A 98 -2.69 16.33 14.82
CA TYR A 98 -1.32 16.00 15.23
C TYR A 98 -0.74 17.05 16.18
N ARG A 99 -0.90 18.34 15.86
CA ARG A 99 -0.44 19.44 16.71
C ARG A 99 -1.17 19.48 18.06
N VAL A 100 -2.47 19.24 18.08
CA VAL A 100 -3.24 19.23 19.34
C VAL A 100 -2.90 18.00 20.19
N PHE A 101 -2.70 16.83 19.58
CA PHE A 101 -2.20 15.65 20.29
C PHE A 101 -0.81 15.89 20.89
N THR A 102 0.08 16.60 20.17
CA THR A 102 1.39 17.00 20.71
C THR A 102 1.22 17.85 21.98
N LYS A 103 0.32 18.84 21.98
CA LYS A 103 0.01 19.63 23.18
C LYS A 103 -0.59 18.80 24.31
N ALA A 104 -1.40 17.79 24.00
CA ALA A 104 -1.91 16.87 25.01
C ALA A 104 -0.77 16.08 25.66
N LEU A 105 0.21 15.62 24.87
CA LEU A 105 1.41 14.92 25.34
C LEU A 105 2.37 15.81 26.13
N GLU A 106 2.46 17.10 25.82
CA GLU A 106 3.20 18.07 26.63
C GLU A 106 2.61 18.22 28.05
N ILE A 107 1.30 18.04 28.19
CA ILE A 107 0.59 18.12 29.48
C ILE A 107 0.66 16.79 30.24
N ASP A 108 0.45 15.67 29.54
CA ASP A 108 0.57 14.31 30.06
C ASP A 108 1.23 13.39 29.02
N PRO A 109 2.54 13.13 29.14
CA PRO A 109 3.26 12.24 28.22
C PRO A 109 2.72 10.82 28.18
N ASN A 110 1.94 10.40 29.18
CA ASN A 110 1.37 9.06 29.27
C ASN A 110 -0.06 8.96 28.74
N ASN A 111 -0.61 10.03 28.14
CA ASN A 111 -1.95 9.98 27.55
C ASN A 111 -2.00 8.97 26.38
N GLY A 112 -2.62 7.80 26.62
CA GLY A 112 -2.63 6.69 25.67
C GLY A 112 -3.25 7.04 24.32
N ARG A 113 -4.35 7.80 24.32
CA ARG A 113 -5.06 8.25 23.11
C ARG A 113 -4.17 9.16 22.25
N ALA A 114 -3.56 10.17 22.87
CA ALA A 114 -2.69 11.11 22.17
C ALA A 114 -1.42 10.42 21.65
N ARG A 115 -0.84 9.49 22.41
CA ARG A 115 0.31 8.69 21.96
C ARG A 115 -0.06 7.83 20.74
N PHE A 116 -1.21 7.15 20.78
CA PHE A 116 -1.71 6.35 19.66
C PHE A 116 -1.88 7.20 18.41
N TYR A 117 -2.62 8.32 18.50
CA TYR A 117 -2.89 9.15 17.33
C TYR A 117 -1.65 9.87 16.80
N GLN A 118 -0.72 10.29 17.66
CA GLN A 118 0.54 10.88 17.19
C GLN A 118 1.35 9.86 16.38
N ALA A 119 1.47 8.62 16.88
CA ALA A 119 2.15 7.55 16.15
C ALA A 119 1.41 7.19 14.84
N PHE A 120 0.08 7.08 14.89
CA PHE A 120 -0.76 6.77 13.72
C PHE A 120 -0.69 7.83 12.62
N LEU A 121 -0.67 9.11 13.00
CA LEU A 121 -0.64 10.23 12.05
C LEU A 121 0.77 10.57 11.56
N ARG A 122 1.83 10.06 12.21
CA ARG A 122 3.22 10.35 11.85
C ARG A 122 3.53 10.09 10.36
N PRO A 123 3.13 8.96 9.73
CA PRO A 123 3.35 8.75 8.30
C PRO A 123 2.67 9.78 7.41
N ALA A 124 1.50 10.28 7.80
CA ALA A 124 0.80 11.33 7.07
C ALA A 124 1.53 12.68 7.16
N MET A 125 2.22 12.94 8.27
CA MET A 125 3.00 14.17 8.44
C MET A 125 4.19 14.26 7.49
N GLU A 126 4.68 13.13 6.96
CA GLU A 126 5.74 13.10 5.94
C GLU A 126 5.27 13.62 4.57
N LEU A 127 3.95 13.83 4.38
CA LEU A 127 3.36 14.45 3.18
C LEU A 127 3.44 15.99 3.20
N LYS A 128 4.00 16.60 4.25
CA LYS A 128 4.13 18.05 4.32
C LYS A 128 4.92 18.59 3.13
N GLY A 129 4.34 19.56 2.43
CA GLY A 129 4.95 20.19 1.27
C GLY A 129 5.05 19.31 0.02
N ILE A 130 4.51 18.08 0.02
CA ILE A 130 4.78 17.11 -1.04
C ILE A 130 4.45 17.62 -2.44
N ILE A 131 3.43 18.48 -2.59
CA ILE A 131 3.06 19.04 -3.89
C ILE A 131 4.19 19.92 -4.40
N THR A 132 4.66 20.89 -3.60
CA THR A 132 5.77 21.76 -3.97
C THR A 132 7.06 20.96 -4.18
N ARG A 133 7.32 19.97 -3.33
CA ARG A 133 8.54 19.15 -3.35
C ARG A 133 8.70 18.38 -4.66
N VAL A 134 7.64 17.77 -5.18
CA VAL A 134 7.69 16.95 -6.42
C VAL A 134 7.56 17.75 -7.72
N GLU A 135 7.33 19.06 -7.67
CA GLU A 135 7.20 19.87 -8.89
C GLU A 135 8.37 19.71 -9.87
N PRO A 136 9.65 19.67 -9.44
CA PRO A 136 10.77 19.49 -10.36
C PRO A 136 10.72 18.14 -11.09
N LEU A 137 10.37 17.05 -10.38
CA LEU A 137 10.16 15.73 -10.99
C LEU A 137 9.01 15.74 -12.00
N VAL A 138 7.87 16.35 -11.65
CA VAL A 138 6.69 16.42 -12.51
C VAL A 138 7.00 17.12 -13.82
N LYS A 139 7.82 18.18 -13.81
CA LYS A 139 8.25 18.90 -15.02
C LYS A 139 9.03 18.03 -16.01
N ARG A 140 9.63 16.92 -15.56
CA ARG A 140 10.31 15.93 -16.41
C ARG A 140 9.35 14.93 -17.06
N LEU A 141 8.11 14.83 -16.58
CA LEU A 141 7.11 13.88 -17.09
C LEU A 141 6.41 14.39 -18.34
N ASP A 142 5.61 13.53 -18.98
CA ASP A 142 4.80 13.91 -20.14
C ASP A 142 3.75 15.00 -19.83
N ALA A 143 3.31 15.73 -20.86
CA ALA A 143 2.38 16.84 -20.72
C ALA A 143 1.04 16.45 -20.04
N ARG A 144 0.62 15.18 -20.21
CA ARG A 144 -0.59 14.66 -19.56
C ARG A 144 -0.38 14.54 -18.05
N ALA A 145 0.77 14.05 -17.60
CA ALA A 145 1.10 13.99 -16.17
C ALA A 145 1.20 15.39 -15.56
N GLN A 146 1.88 16.32 -16.24
CA GLN A 146 1.99 17.73 -15.80
C GLN A 146 0.61 18.38 -15.64
N LYS A 147 -0.26 18.23 -16.64
CA LYS A 147 -1.64 18.75 -16.60
C LYS A 147 -2.45 18.16 -15.44
N ARG A 148 -2.38 16.84 -15.21
CA ARG A 148 -3.09 16.19 -14.09
C ARG A 148 -2.61 16.70 -12.74
N PHE A 149 -1.31 16.95 -12.61
CA PHE A 149 -0.73 17.48 -11.39
C PHE A 149 -1.20 18.92 -11.13
N SER A 150 -1.19 19.80 -12.14
CA SER A 150 -1.72 21.16 -11.99
C SER A 150 -3.22 21.16 -11.68
N GLU A 151 -4.02 20.37 -12.40
CA GLU A 151 -5.47 20.23 -12.13
C GLU A 151 -5.75 19.69 -10.72
N PHE A 152 -4.92 18.79 -10.20
CA PHE A 152 -5.04 18.33 -8.83
C PHE A 152 -4.73 19.47 -7.85
N ARG A 153 -3.61 20.17 -8.04
CA ARG A 153 -3.20 21.30 -7.20
C ARG A 153 -4.26 22.41 -7.16
N ASP A 154 -4.84 22.74 -8.31
CA ASP A 154 -5.75 23.86 -8.46
C ASP A 154 -7.18 23.53 -7.98
N ARG A 155 -7.56 22.24 -7.92
CA ARG A 155 -8.88 21.79 -7.41
C ARG A 155 -8.95 21.60 -5.90
N MET A 156 -7.83 21.60 -5.19
CA MET A 156 -7.84 21.49 -3.73
C MET A 156 -8.57 22.69 -3.11
N ALA A 157 -9.46 22.43 -2.17
CA ALA A 157 -10.09 23.49 -1.40
C ALA A 157 -9.03 24.33 -0.65
N GLU A 158 -9.22 25.65 -0.63
CA GLU A 158 -8.41 26.54 0.20
C GLU A 158 -8.54 26.17 1.68
N GLY A 159 -7.42 26.17 2.42
CA GLY A 159 -7.39 25.88 3.85
C GLY A 159 -6.19 25.05 4.28
N GLY A 160 -6.25 24.55 5.51
CA GLY A 160 -5.08 23.96 6.18
C GLY A 160 -4.44 22.78 5.46
N LEU A 161 -5.22 21.96 4.74
CA LEU A 161 -4.66 20.86 3.94
C LEU A 161 -3.83 21.37 2.76
N LYS A 162 -4.36 22.32 1.99
CA LYS A 162 -3.65 22.89 0.84
C LYS A 162 -2.37 23.57 1.30
N ASP A 163 -2.44 24.37 2.36
CA ASP A 163 -1.27 25.02 2.97
C ASP A 163 -0.25 23.97 3.42
N PHE A 164 -0.70 22.91 4.09
CA PHE A 164 0.16 21.83 4.55
C PHE A 164 0.87 21.11 3.39
N LEU A 165 0.16 20.78 2.31
CA LEU A 165 0.71 20.08 1.14
C LEU A 165 1.60 20.98 0.27
N LEU A 166 1.47 22.30 0.36
CA LEU A 166 2.31 23.27 -0.34
C LEU A 166 3.50 23.79 0.51
N ALA A 167 3.49 23.56 1.82
CA ALA A 167 4.51 24.02 2.76
C ALA A 167 5.84 23.24 2.67
N GLY A 168 6.58 23.39 1.57
CA GLY A 168 7.88 22.77 1.35
C GLY A 168 8.72 23.51 0.30
N GLN A 169 9.95 23.06 0.10
CA GLN A 169 10.83 23.53 -0.97
C GLN A 169 10.87 22.50 -2.10
N PRO A 170 11.03 22.91 -3.36
CA PRO A 170 11.12 21.97 -4.49
C PRO A 170 12.44 21.19 -4.44
N ASP A 171 12.44 20.03 -3.77
CA ASP A 171 13.62 19.23 -3.46
C ASP A 171 13.57 17.79 -4.00
N ILE A 172 12.48 17.38 -4.66
CA ILE A 172 12.36 16.06 -5.30
C ILE A 172 12.44 16.25 -6.83
N GLY A 173 13.65 16.12 -7.38
CA GLY A 173 13.93 16.33 -8.81
C GLY A 173 14.16 15.05 -9.60
N ASN A 174 14.44 13.95 -8.91
CA ASN A 174 14.70 12.66 -9.55
C ASN A 174 14.14 11.47 -8.73
N GLU A 175 14.38 10.28 -9.25
CA GLU A 175 13.95 9.01 -8.67
C GLU A 175 14.62 8.75 -7.32
N VAL A 176 15.91 9.07 -7.17
CA VAL A 176 16.66 8.91 -5.91
C VAL A 176 16.07 9.80 -4.81
N ASP A 177 15.78 11.08 -5.11
CA ASP A 177 15.14 12.00 -4.17
C ASP A 177 13.76 11.48 -3.73
N SER A 178 13.00 10.92 -4.68
CA SER A 178 11.68 10.34 -4.40
C SER A 178 11.80 9.13 -3.46
N GLN A 179 12.79 8.27 -3.67
CA GLN A 179 13.07 7.13 -2.80
C GLN A 179 13.51 7.57 -1.40
N ASN A 180 14.33 8.62 -1.30
CA ASN A 180 14.75 9.19 -0.02
C ASN A 180 13.54 9.74 0.77
N TRP A 181 12.59 10.39 0.08
CA TRP A 181 11.33 10.81 0.72
C TRP A 181 10.49 9.60 1.17
N LEU A 182 10.34 8.57 0.33
CA LEU A 182 9.61 7.34 0.69
C LEU A 182 10.23 6.63 1.90
N LYS A 183 11.54 6.71 2.07
CA LYS A 183 12.22 6.18 3.24
C LYS A 183 11.80 6.91 4.53
N GLY A 184 11.57 8.21 4.49
CA GLY A 184 10.96 8.94 5.62
C GLY A 184 9.59 8.39 5.99
N VAL A 185 8.76 8.08 4.99
CA VAL A 185 7.45 7.43 5.20
C VAL A 185 7.61 6.02 5.78
N TYR A 186 8.57 5.23 5.29
CA TYR A 186 8.90 3.91 5.83
C TYR A 186 9.31 3.97 7.30
N GLN A 187 10.16 4.94 7.68
CA GLN A 187 10.59 5.14 9.05
C GLN A 187 9.42 5.50 9.97
N ALA A 188 8.55 6.42 9.54
CA ALA A 188 7.33 6.76 10.29
C ALA A 188 6.39 5.55 10.47
N GLN A 189 6.25 4.69 9.45
CA GLN A 189 5.51 3.43 9.56
C GLN A 189 6.19 2.46 10.53
N THR A 190 7.52 2.41 10.55
CA THR A 190 8.30 1.60 11.49
C THR A 190 8.03 2.02 12.94
N GLU A 191 8.07 3.32 13.21
CA GLU A 191 7.75 3.89 14.52
C GLU A 191 6.34 3.52 14.97
N PHE A 192 5.34 3.65 14.08
CA PHE A 192 3.97 3.27 14.39
C PHE A 192 3.83 1.77 14.65
N ARG A 193 4.46 0.90 13.84
CA ARG A 193 4.47 -0.56 14.08
C ARG A 193 5.06 -0.89 15.45
N GLN A 194 6.20 -0.30 15.78
CA GLN A 194 6.87 -0.51 17.06
C GLN A 194 6.00 -0.03 18.23
N PHE A 195 5.32 1.10 18.07
CA PHE A 195 4.34 1.58 19.04
C PHE A 195 3.22 0.54 19.26
N LEU A 196 2.62 0.00 18.21
CA LEU A 196 1.56 -1.01 18.32
C LEU A 196 2.04 -2.28 19.02
N LYS A 197 3.28 -2.72 18.75
CA LYS A 197 3.92 -3.86 19.42
C LYS A 197 4.08 -3.63 20.93
N ALA A 198 4.51 -2.43 21.31
CA ALA A 198 4.77 -2.09 22.70
C ALA A 198 3.48 -1.78 23.51
N ASN A 199 2.34 -1.57 22.85
CA ASN A 199 1.12 -1.09 23.50
C ASN A 199 -0.12 -1.95 23.15
N LYS A 200 0.04 -3.27 23.09
CA LYS A 200 -1.03 -4.22 22.72
C LYS A 200 -2.26 -4.21 23.64
N ASP A 201 -2.12 -3.68 24.84
CA ASP A 201 -3.18 -3.62 25.85
C ASP A 201 -3.91 -2.26 25.88
N LEU A 202 -3.66 -1.37 24.91
CA LEU A 202 -4.44 -0.14 24.78
C LEU A 202 -5.91 -0.47 24.48
N VAL A 203 -6.79 0.11 25.29
CA VAL A 203 -8.23 0.05 25.12
C VAL A 203 -8.79 1.45 25.31
N PHE A 204 -9.50 1.96 24.31
CA PHE A 204 -10.19 3.24 24.38
C PHE A 204 -11.22 3.37 23.26
N ASP A 205 -12.26 4.16 23.51
CA ASP A 205 -13.28 4.46 22.51
C ASP A 205 -12.80 5.58 21.60
N ILE A 206 -12.91 5.40 20.30
CA ILE A 206 -12.64 6.39 19.28
C ILE A 206 -13.92 6.98 18.71
N THR A 207 -13.83 8.25 18.35
CA THR A 207 -14.81 8.98 17.56
C THR A 207 -14.22 9.21 16.18
N MET A 208 -14.69 8.45 15.21
CA MET A 208 -14.23 8.52 13.84
C MET A 208 -15.20 9.26 12.96
N ASN A 209 -14.67 9.78 11.87
CA ASN A 209 -15.44 10.37 10.80
C ASN A 209 -15.53 9.35 9.66
N LYS A 210 -16.71 8.73 9.44
CA LYS A 210 -16.95 7.86 8.28
C LYS A 210 -17.12 8.74 7.05
N THR A 211 -16.31 8.46 6.02
CA THR A 211 -16.38 9.18 4.73
C THR A 211 -17.09 8.34 3.68
N GLU A 212 -18.28 8.75 3.23
CA GLU A 212 -19.00 8.03 2.17
C GLU A 212 -18.48 8.35 0.77
N GLN A 213 -17.86 9.52 0.58
CA GLN A 213 -17.40 10.00 -0.73
C GLN A 213 -16.02 10.65 -0.62
N GLY A 214 -15.01 9.85 -0.28
CA GLY A 214 -13.65 10.29 0.06
C GLY A 214 -13.10 11.40 -0.85
N ASN A 215 -13.18 11.24 -2.17
CA ASN A 215 -12.66 12.24 -3.13
C ASN A 215 -13.33 13.62 -3.01
N LYS A 216 -14.63 13.69 -2.67
CA LYS A 216 -15.34 14.96 -2.54
C LYS A 216 -15.02 15.71 -1.25
N VAL A 217 -14.49 15.02 -0.23
CA VAL A 217 -14.09 15.65 1.03
C VAL A 217 -12.97 16.66 0.79
N TYR A 218 -11.96 16.30 0.00
CA TYR A 218 -10.81 17.18 -0.28
C TYR A 218 -11.14 18.40 -1.15
N GLU A 219 -12.13 18.26 -2.02
CA GLU A 219 -12.52 19.33 -2.95
C GLU A 219 -13.51 20.32 -2.33
N LYS A 220 -14.25 19.91 -1.30
CA LYS A 220 -15.40 20.69 -0.78
C LYS A 220 -15.35 21.02 0.69
N CYS A 221 -14.49 20.36 1.47
CA CYS A 221 -14.41 20.56 2.90
C CYS A 221 -13.01 21.07 3.25
N ALA A 222 -12.96 22.09 4.12
CA ALA A 222 -11.72 22.68 4.61
C ALA A 222 -11.82 22.91 6.10
N VAL A 223 -10.84 22.43 6.86
CA VAL A 223 -10.65 22.83 8.26
C VAL A 223 -9.77 24.07 8.26
N ILE A 224 -10.21 25.13 8.95
CA ILE A 224 -9.50 26.40 9.04
C ILE A 224 -9.25 26.70 10.51
N GLU A 225 -8.02 27.05 10.86
CA GLU A 225 -7.72 27.64 12.16
C GLU A 225 -7.98 29.14 12.07
N VAL A 226 -9.08 29.60 12.69
CA VAL A 226 -9.51 31.02 12.63
C VAL A 226 -8.79 31.87 13.68
N GLU A 227 -8.42 31.26 14.80
CA GLU A 227 -7.59 31.84 15.85
C GLU A 227 -6.71 30.73 16.45
N PRO A 228 -5.62 31.04 17.17
CA PRO A 228 -4.81 30.02 17.81
C PRO A 228 -5.64 29.05 18.65
N ASN A 229 -5.66 27.78 18.25
CA ASN A 229 -6.44 26.69 18.86
C ASN A 229 -7.97 26.79 18.74
N VAL A 230 -8.48 27.62 17.81
CA VAL A 230 -9.90 27.69 17.46
C VAL A 230 -10.05 27.25 16.00
N PHE A 231 -10.71 26.12 15.79
CA PHE A 231 -10.88 25.53 14.47
C PHE A 231 -12.32 25.64 14.02
N GLN A 232 -12.50 26.08 12.79
CA GLN A 232 -13.79 26.09 12.12
C GLN A 232 -13.93 24.79 11.32
N LEU A 233 -14.86 23.93 11.74
CA LEU A 233 -15.20 22.68 11.08
C LEU A 233 -16.43 22.92 10.19
N PRO A 234 -16.32 22.72 8.87
CA PRO A 234 -17.50 22.73 8.03
C PRO A 234 -18.37 21.53 8.42
N LYS A 235 -19.70 21.68 8.42
CA LYS A 235 -20.60 20.52 8.37
C LYS A 235 -20.40 19.84 7.02
N CYS A 236 -19.34 19.06 6.91
CA CYS A 236 -19.01 18.32 5.71
C CYS A 236 -20.04 17.19 5.59
N PRO A 237 -20.96 17.22 4.60
CA PRO A 237 -22.05 16.24 4.52
C PRO A 237 -21.55 14.81 4.28
N TYR A 238 -20.27 14.67 3.92
CA TYR A 238 -19.61 13.39 3.68
C TYR A 238 -18.99 12.80 4.95
N ILE A 239 -19.06 13.48 6.09
CA ILE A 239 -18.45 13.05 7.35
C ILE A 239 -19.57 12.76 8.36
N THR A 240 -19.69 11.51 8.77
CA THR A 240 -20.59 11.10 9.86
C THR A 240 -19.80 10.61 11.05
N GLU A 241 -20.20 11.05 12.25
CA GLU A 241 -19.55 10.64 13.49
C GLU A 241 -19.91 9.18 13.81
N LEU A 242 -18.89 8.35 14.00
CA LEU A 242 -19.00 6.94 14.36
C LEU A 242 -18.18 6.69 15.62
N LYS A 243 -18.82 6.19 16.67
CA LYS A 243 -18.14 5.79 17.90
C LYS A 243 -17.83 4.30 17.86
N LYS A 244 -16.55 3.95 18.00
CA LYS A 244 -16.06 2.56 18.02
C LYS A 244 -15.09 2.38 19.16
N SER A 245 -14.89 1.16 19.63
CA SER A 245 -13.83 0.84 20.58
C SER A 245 -12.61 0.26 19.85
N ILE A 246 -11.41 0.65 20.27
CA ILE A 246 -10.15 0.01 19.91
C ILE A 246 -9.78 -0.94 21.04
N ASN A 247 -9.41 -2.16 20.70
CA ASN A 247 -8.76 -3.09 21.61
C ASN A 247 -7.56 -3.78 20.94
N ARG A 248 -6.96 -4.75 21.64
CA ARG A 248 -5.85 -5.56 21.12
C ARG A 248 -6.04 -6.09 19.71
N ALA A 249 -7.24 -6.57 19.35
CA ALA A 249 -7.50 -7.13 18.03
C ALA A 249 -7.37 -6.06 16.93
N ASP A 250 -7.87 -4.85 17.19
CA ASP A 250 -7.74 -3.73 16.26
C ASP A 250 -6.27 -3.28 16.13
N LEU A 251 -5.51 -3.31 17.24
CA LEU A 251 -4.07 -3.03 17.22
C LEU A 251 -3.23 -4.10 16.50
N GLU A 252 -3.66 -5.37 16.53
CA GLU A 252 -3.06 -6.42 15.70
C GLU A 252 -3.32 -6.16 14.22
N ILE A 253 -4.54 -5.78 13.83
CA ILE A 253 -4.85 -5.44 12.43
C ILE A 253 -4.02 -4.24 11.96
N PHE A 254 -3.95 -3.17 12.75
CA PHE A 254 -3.10 -2.02 12.42
C PHE A 254 -1.64 -2.43 12.24
N GLN A 255 -1.12 -3.31 13.12
CA GLN A 255 0.27 -3.77 13.00
C GLN A 255 0.50 -4.51 11.68
N GLN A 256 -0.44 -5.38 11.27
CA GLN A 256 -0.34 -6.12 10.01
C GLN A 256 -0.48 -5.20 8.80
N ALA A 257 -1.40 -4.24 8.84
CA ALA A 257 -1.56 -3.25 7.78
C ALA A 257 -0.27 -2.42 7.61
N THR A 258 0.31 -1.95 8.71
CA THR A 258 1.58 -1.24 8.71
C THR A 258 2.73 -2.10 8.22
N ALA A 259 2.83 -3.37 8.65
CA ALA A 259 3.87 -4.29 8.17
C ALA A 259 3.76 -4.53 6.65
N GLY A 260 2.54 -4.69 6.12
CA GLY A 260 2.32 -4.81 4.68
C GLY A 260 2.76 -3.55 3.91
N MET A 261 2.48 -2.37 4.46
CA MET A 261 2.96 -1.11 3.88
C MET A 261 4.48 -0.99 3.92
N GLN A 262 5.12 -1.42 5.00
CA GLN A 262 6.57 -1.45 5.10
C GLN A 262 7.20 -2.36 4.06
N ILE A 263 6.64 -3.56 3.84
CA ILE A 263 7.10 -4.45 2.76
C ILE A 263 6.99 -3.74 1.41
N TYR A 264 5.86 -3.07 1.14
CA TYR A 264 5.68 -2.33 -0.09
C TYR A 264 6.73 -1.21 -0.25
N PHE A 265 6.94 -0.36 0.75
CA PHE A 265 7.94 0.72 0.68
C PHE A 265 9.37 0.19 0.55
N MET A 266 9.72 -0.86 1.28
CA MET A 266 11.02 -1.53 1.19
C MET A 266 11.29 -2.03 -0.24
N MET A 267 10.28 -2.55 -0.95
CA MET A 267 10.41 -2.89 -2.37
C MET A 267 10.62 -1.65 -3.26
N MET A 268 10.06 -0.51 -2.88
CA MET A 268 10.15 0.74 -3.65
C MET A 268 11.45 1.52 -3.38
N THR A 269 12.13 1.25 -2.26
CA THR A 269 13.35 1.94 -1.84
C THR A 269 14.56 1.03 -1.75
N GLY A 270 14.42 -0.27 -1.98
CA GLY A 270 15.52 -1.23 -1.83
C GLY A 270 16.57 -1.17 -2.94
N TYR A 271 16.15 -0.93 -4.18
CA TYR A 271 17.02 -0.82 -5.35
C TYR A 271 16.92 0.57 -5.96
N ASP A 272 18.00 1.08 -6.53
CA ASP A 272 18.02 2.37 -7.21
C ASP A 272 17.19 2.31 -8.50
N TYR A 273 16.32 3.28 -8.70
CA TYR A 273 15.43 3.37 -9.87
C TYR A 273 15.79 4.51 -10.83
N THR A 274 17.03 4.98 -10.80
CA THR A 274 17.56 6.00 -11.72
C THR A 274 17.27 5.60 -13.17
N GLY A 275 16.66 6.50 -13.94
CA GLY A 275 16.29 6.29 -15.34
C GLY A 275 14.96 5.55 -15.55
N ALA A 276 14.23 5.20 -14.49
CA ALA A 276 12.89 4.61 -14.62
C ALA A 276 11.90 5.56 -15.33
N ILE A 277 12.02 6.88 -15.13
CA ILE A 277 11.19 7.86 -15.84
C ILE A 277 11.53 7.87 -17.33
N ASP A 278 12.81 7.88 -17.67
CA ASP A 278 13.27 7.97 -19.06
C ASP A 278 12.87 6.71 -19.84
N THR A 279 13.07 5.53 -19.23
CA THR A 279 12.68 4.24 -19.81
C THR A 279 11.19 4.17 -20.16
N ASP A 280 10.32 4.71 -19.29
CA ASP A 280 8.89 4.77 -19.57
C ASP A 280 8.54 5.65 -20.77
N GLN A 281 9.24 6.77 -20.91
CA GLN A 281 9.01 7.69 -22.02
C GLN A 281 9.44 7.07 -23.34
N LEU A 282 10.58 6.37 -23.36
CA LEU A 282 11.06 5.64 -24.52
C LEU A 282 10.03 4.60 -24.98
N GLN A 283 9.49 3.80 -24.05
CA GLN A 283 8.49 2.80 -24.42
C GLN A 283 7.23 3.41 -25.05
N LYS A 284 6.69 4.49 -24.47
CA LYS A 284 5.45 5.11 -24.96
C LYS A 284 5.61 5.87 -26.28
N LYS A 285 6.72 6.59 -26.43
CA LYS A 285 6.92 7.54 -27.55
C LYS A 285 7.53 6.85 -28.76
N GLU A 286 8.41 5.89 -28.53
CA GLU A 286 9.27 5.34 -29.58
C GLU A 286 8.94 3.87 -29.89
N GLY A 287 8.03 3.24 -29.13
CA GLY A 287 7.58 1.87 -29.41
C GLY A 287 8.69 0.83 -29.24
N TRP A 288 9.64 1.09 -28.34
CA TRP A 288 10.77 0.19 -28.11
C TRP A 288 10.31 -1.23 -27.72
N LYS A 289 10.98 -2.23 -28.33
CA LYS A 289 10.85 -3.65 -28.01
C LYS A 289 11.48 -3.96 -26.65
N SER A 290 11.14 -5.12 -26.08
CA SER A 290 11.60 -5.56 -24.76
C SER A 290 13.13 -5.66 -24.71
N ILE A 291 13.75 -6.21 -25.77
CA ILE A 291 15.22 -6.26 -25.88
C ILE A 291 15.87 -4.88 -25.83
N GLN A 292 15.30 -3.87 -26.49
CA GLN A 292 15.87 -2.51 -26.53
C GLN A 292 15.79 -1.85 -25.15
N ILE A 293 14.66 -2.02 -24.45
CA ILE A 293 14.48 -1.57 -23.07
C ILE A 293 15.52 -2.25 -22.17
N ASN A 294 15.66 -3.57 -22.30
CA ASN A 294 16.58 -4.36 -21.50
C ASN A 294 18.04 -3.93 -21.69
N GLU A 295 18.48 -3.73 -22.93
CA GLU A 295 19.83 -3.22 -23.23
C GLU A 295 20.05 -1.81 -22.67
N TYR A 296 19.08 -0.91 -22.81
CA TYR A 296 19.20 0.43 -22.23
C TYR A 296 19.30 0.41 -20.71
N LEU A 297 18.49 -0.38 -20.01
CA LEU A 297 18.57 -0.51 -18.55
C LEU A 297 19.95 -1.00 -18.08
N LYS A 298 20.65 -1.82 -18.86
CA LYS A 298 22.04 -2.23 -18.55
C LYS A 298 23.00 -1.05 -18.59
N THR A 299 22.79 -0.10 -19.51
CA THR A 299 23.65 1.08 -19.69
C THR A 299 23.47 2.15 -18.61
N LEU A 300 22.34 2.16 -17.90
CA LEU A 300 22.08 3.12 -16.85
C LEU A 300 22.98 2.86 -15.64
N GLU A 301 23.81 3.83 -15.29
CA GLU A 301 24.61 3.79 -14.06
C GLU A 301 23.67 3.83 -12.83
N GLY A 302 23.96 3.00 -11.83
CA GLY A 302 23.15 2.89 -10.62
C GLY A 302 21.83 2.14 -10.78
N TRP A 303 21.20 2.09 -11.96
CA TRP A 303 19.88 1.44 -12.11
C TRP A 303 19.91 -0.01 -11.63
N GLY A 304 18.97 -0.34 -10.75
CA GLY A 304 18.83 -1.65 -10.18
C GLY A 304 19.91 -1.98 -9.14
N ASP A 305 20.88 -1.12 -8.87
CA ASP A 305 21.86 -1.40 -7.82
C ASP A 305 21.18 -1.36 -6.45
N LEU A 306 21.55 -2.30 -5.59
CA LEU A 306 21.04 -2.39 -4.24
C LEU A 306 21.52 -1.16 -3.47
N ARG A 307 20.57 -0.38 -2.96
CA ARG A 307 20.91 0.86 -2.26
C ARG A 307 21.60 0.53 -0.95
N SER A 308 22.68 1.25 -0.61
CA SER A 308 23.42 1.03 0.64
C SER A 308 22.56 1.20 1.90
N ASP A 309 21.44 1.89 1.75
CA ASP A 309 20.52 2.26 2.80
C ASP A 309 19.19 1.47 2.71
N HIS A 310 19.18 0.31 2.04
CA HIS A 310 18.00 -0.54 1.89
C HIS A 310 17.49 -1.10 3.23
N ASP A 311 16.19 -1.37 3.34
CA ASP A 311 15.56 -1.88 4.56
C ASP A 311 15.23 -3.40 4.52
N PHE A 312 15.76 -4.14 3.54
CA PHE A 312 15.53 -5.59 3.39
C PHE A 312 15.84 -6.42 4.64
N GLY A 313 16.76 -5.97 5.50
CA GLY A 313 17.07 -6.61 6.78
C GLY A 313 15.86 -6.71 7.74
N ASP A 314 14.86 -5.82 7.59
CA ASP A 314 13.66 -5.82 8.40
C ASP A 314 12.64 -6.89 7.99
N PHE A 315 12.76 -7.45 6.78
CA PHE A 315 11.76 -8.37 6.21
C PHE A 315 11.46 -9.56 7.14
N LYS A 316 12.50 -10.14 7.74
CA LYS A 316 12.34 -11.24 8.71
C LYS A 316 11.50 -10.81 9.91
N GLY A 317 11.75 -9.61 10.44
CA GLY A 317 10.99 -9.05 11.55
C GLY A 317 9.52 -8.81 11.19
N LEU A 318 9.24 -8.35 9.97
CA LEU A 318 7.88 -8.18 9.45
C LEU A 318 7.16 -9.52 9.28
N GLY A 319 7.86 -10.55 8.77
CA GLY A 319 7.33 -11.91 8.67
C GLY A 319 7.00 -12.53 10.03
N VAL A 320 7.87 -12.35 11.04
CA VAL A 320 7.62 -12.81 12.41
C VAL A 320 6.39 -12.12 13.02
N ASP A 321 6.20 -10.84 12.74
CA ASP A 321 5.00 -10.11 13.18
C ASP A 321 3.71 -10.67 12.57
N LEU A 322 3.72 -10.99 11.26
CA LEU A 322 2.60 -11.62 10.58
C LEU A 322 2.29 -12.99 11.18
N LEU A 323 3.30 -13.83 11.32
CA LEU A 323 3.16 -15.16 11.90
C LEU A 323 2.60 -15.09 13.33
N GLY A 324 3.12 -14.20 14.16
CA GLY A 324 2.64 -13.97 15.53
C GLY A 324 1.18 -13.52 15.56
N GLY A 325 0.80 -12.61 14.67
CA GLY A 325 -0.57 -12.14 14.51
C GLY A 325 -1.54 -13.24 14.10
N VAL A 326 -1.20 -14.06 13.11
CA VAL A 326 -2.05 -15.17 12.65
C VAL A 326 -2.17 -16.25 13.73
N LYS A 327 -1.07 -16.63 14.40
CA LYS A 327 -1.12 -17.56 15.54
C LYS A 327 -2.01 -17.04 16.67
N TRP A 328 -1.93 -15.75 16.97
CA TRP A 328 -2.78 -15.12 17.97
C TRP A 328 -4.26 -15.16 17.55
N ALA A 329 -4.58 -14.77 16.32
CA ALA A 329 -5.94 -14.78 15.79
C ALA A 329 -6.53 -16.20 15.73
N TYR A 330 -5.72 -17.19 15.33
CA TYR A 330 -6.11 -18.59 15.28
C TYR A 330 -6.49 -19.12 16.67
N ARG A 331 -5.67 -18.83 17.70
CA ARG A 331 -5.98 -19.21 19.10
C ARG A 331 -7.28 -18.61 19.60
N LEU A 332 -7.64 -17.41 19.13
CA LEU A 332 -8.84 -16.69 19.54
C LEU A 332 -9.97 -16.74 18.51
N LYS A 333 -9.93 -17.67 17.53
CA LYS A 333 -10.89 -17.69 16.40
C LYS A 333 -12.36 -17.69 16.84
N LYS A 334 -12.69 -18.37 17.95
CA LYS A 334 -14.05 -18.41 18.51
C LYS A 334 -14.53 -17.07 19.07
N VAL A 335 -13.61 -16.24 19.55
CA VAL A 335 -13.91 -14.91 20.11
C VAL A 335 -13.90 -13.85 19.00
N LEU A 336 -12.95 -13.94 18.07
CA LEU A 336 -12.77 -12.96 17.01
C LEU A 336 -13.72 -13.17 15.82
N CYS A 337 -14.23 -14.39 15.65
CA CYS A 337 -15.10 -14.80 14.56
C CYS A 337 -16.10 -15.88 15.02
N PRO A 338 -17.02 -15.55 15.95
CA PRO A 338 -17.95 -16.51 16.55
C PRO A 338 -18.84 -17.22 15.52
N LYS A 339 -19.22 -16.56 14.43
CA LYS A 339 -20.01 -17.16 13.34
C LYS A 339 -19.21 -18.10 12.44
N GLY A 340 -17.87 -18.11 12.54
CA GLY A 340 -16.98 -18.90 11.67
C GLY A 340 -16.77 -18.31 10.26
N PHE A 341 -17.45 -17.22 9.92
CA PHE A 341 -17.27 -16.46 8.68
C PHE A 341 -17.32 -14.95 8.97
N VAL A 342 -16.87 -14.16 7.99
CA VAL A 342 -16.76 -12.69 8.11
C VAL A 342 -18.16 -12.09 8.11
N ASP A 343 -18.49 -11.33 9.15
CA ASP A 343 -19.83 -10.81 9.43
C ASP A 343 -19.74 -9.63 10.42
N VAL A 344 -20.43 -8.51 10.13
CA VAL A 344 -20.42 -7.28 10.94
C VAL A 344 -20.81 -7.48 12.40
N GLU A 345 -21.53 -8.55 12.72
CA GLU A 345 -21.98 -8.88 14.08
C GLU A 345 -20.95 -9.71 14.86
N ASN A 346 -19.79 -10.05 14.28
CA ASN A 346 -18.76 -10.79 14.99
C ASN A 346 -18.11 -9.95 16.11
N ARG A 347 -17.93 -8.65 15.90
CA ARG A 347 -17.30 -7.71 16.84
C ARG A 347 -18.07 -6.37 16.89
N PRO A 348 -19.35 -6.35 17.28
CA PRO A 348 -20.15 -5.15 17.26
C PRO A 348 -19.54 -4.07 18.16
N GLY A 349 -19.56 -2.82 17.70
CA GLY A 349 -19.00 -1.68 18.44
C GLY A 349 -17.47 -1.53 18.37
N TYR A 350 -16.73 -2.50 17.82
CA TYR A 350 -15.30 -2.33 17.56
C TYR A 350 -15.01 -1.70 16.20
N LEU A 351 -13.79 -1.19 16.04
CA LEU A 351 -13.33 -0.61 14.78
C LEU A 351 -13.43 -1.61 13.63
N PHE A 352 -12.86 -2.81 13.81
CA PHE A 352 -13.00 -3.90 12.85
C PHE A 352 -14.10 -4.87 13.32
N ASP A 353 -15.34 -4.54 12.95
CA ASP A 353 -16.58 -5.20 13.41
C ASP A 353 -16.92 -6.51 12.68
N ASN A 354 -16.50 -6.63 11.42
CA ASN A 354 -16.63 -7.82 10.57
C ASN A 354 -16.04 -9.13 11.14
N GLY A 355 -15.26 -9.05 12.22
CA GLY A 355 -14.55 -10.17 12.81
C GLY A 355 -13.24 -10.49 12.08
N ILE A 356 -12.34 -11.15 12.81
CA ILE A 356 -11.03 -11.59 12.31
C ILE A 356 -11.09 -13.11 12.13
N CYS A 357 -11.51 -13.51 10.94
CA CYS A 357 -11.83 -14.90 10.65
C CYS A 357 -10.65 -15.60 9.98
N ILE A 358 -10.00 -16.51 10.71
CA ILE A 358 -9.09 -17.48 10.11
C ILE A 358 -9.93 -18.68 9.66
N ARG A 359 -10.14 -18.81 8.35
CA ARG A 359 -10.90 -19.91 7.77
C ARG A 359 -9.96 -21.07 7.48
N GLU A 360 -10.33 -22.25 7.95
CA GLU A 360 -9.81 -23.51 7.43
C GLU A 360 -10.53 -23.74 6.09
N LYS A 361 -9.80 -23.89 4.99
CA LYS A 361 -10.42 -24.22 3.70
C LYS A 361 -11.09 -25.59 3.82
N VAL A 362 -12.40 -25.63 3.58
CA VAL A 362 -13.15 -26.87 3.39
C VAL A 362 -13.24 -27.08 1.88
N ASP A 363 -12.20 -27.61 1.25
CA ASP A 363 -12.34 -28.09 -0.12
C ASP A 363 -13.13 -29.40 -0.10
N ARG A 364 -14.10 -29.52 -1.00
CA ARG A 364 -15.03 -30.67 -1.05
C ARG A 364 -14.33 -32.00 -1.42
N GLU A 365 -13.08 -31.99 -1.87
CA GLU A 365 -12.43 -33.15 -2.51
C GLU A 365 -10.94 -33.37 -2.14
N GLY A 366 -10.37 -32.65 -1.17
CA GLY A 366 -8.94 -32.75 -0.83
C GLY A 366 -8.62 -32.80 0.67
N PRO A 367 -7.45 -33.33 1.09
CA PRO A 367 -7.03 -33.31 2.48
C PRO A 367 -6.88 -31.86 2.96
N TYR A 368 -7.54 -31.54 4.08
CA TYR A 368 -7.52 -30.22 4.70
C TYR A 368 -6.11 -29.68 4.85
N GLU A 369 -5.82 -28.52 4.25
CA GLU A 369 -4.63 -27.77 4.63
C GLU A 369 -4.94 -27.08 5.96
N LYS A 370 -4.58 -27.77 7.05
CA LYS A 370 -4.69 -27.23 8.40
C LYS A 370 -3.93 -25.91 8.47
N VAL A 371 -4.50 -24.90 9.14
CA VAL A 371 -3.85 -23.59 9.33
C VAL A 371 -2.46 -23.76 9.93
N GLU A 372 -2.27 -24.74 10.81
CA GLU A 372 -1.00 -25.12 11.39
C GLU A 372 0.04 -25.53 10.34
N THR A 373 -0.38 -26.23 9.29
CA THR A 373 0.48 -26.62 8.16
C THR A 373 0.94 -25.38 7.40
N VAL A 374 0.02 -24.46 7.09
CA VAL A 374 0.36 -23.19 6.42
C VAL A 374 1.31 -22.35 7.28
N LEU A 375 1.07 -22.28 8.59
CA LEU A 375 1.94 -21.58 9.53
C LEU A 375 3.33 -22.21 9.62
N ALA A 376 3.41 -23.54 9.65
CA ALA A 376 4.68 -24.26 9.64
C ALA A 376 5.45 -24.05 8.32
N MET A 377 4.76 -24.04 7.17
CA MET A 377 5.37 -23.71 5.89
C MET A 377 5.88 -22.27 5.86
N PHE A 378 5.12 -21.32 6.42
CA PHE A 378 5.54 -19.93 6.49
C PHE A 378 6.75 -19.74 7.42
N GLU A 379 6.79 -20.44 8.56
CA GLU A 379 7.96 -20.51 9.45
C GLU A 379 9.19 -21.08 8.76
N LEU A 380 9.01 -22.19 8.03
CA LEU A 380 10.08 -22.81 7.26
C LEU A 380 10.58 -21.83 6.20
N ALA A 381 9.70 -21.17 5.46
CA ALA A 381 10.08 -20.18 4.46
C ALA A 381 10.85 -19.01 5.08
N LEU A 382 10.45 -18.51 6.26
CA LEU A 382 11.17 -17.43 6.97
C LEU A 382 12.55 -17.85 7.49
N THR A 383 12.81 -19.15 7.56
CA THR A 383 14.06 -19.70 8.10
C THR A 383 14.92 -20.42 7.05
N GLY A 384 14.41 -20.68 5.85
CA GLY A 384 15.16 -21.40 4.81
C GLY A 384 14.36 -21.80 3.57
N VAL A 385 14.83 -22.86 2.91
CA VAL A 385 14.30 -23.37 1.64
C VAL A 385 13.10 -24.28 1.89
N ALA A 386 12.03 -24.13 1.09
CA ALA A 386 10.89 -25.04 1.06
C ALA A 386 10.85 -25.77 -0.30
N GLN A 387 10.42 -27.02 -0.34
CA GLN A 387 10.14 -27.67 -1.62
C GLN A 387 8.76 -27.23 -2.11
N SER A 388 8.65 -26.86 -3.39
CA SER A 388 7.39 -26.43 -3.99
C SER A 388 7.14 -27.13 -5.32
N THR A 389 6.00 -27.80 -5.44
CA THR A 389 5.52 -28.27 -6.75
C THR A 389 4.71 -27.15 -7.39
N GLN A 390 5.16 -26.64 -8.54
CA GLN A 390 4.47 -25.61 -9.30
C GLN A 390 3.62 -26.27 -10.40
N TYR A 391 2.38 -25.77 -10.56
CA TYR A 391 1.42 -26.29 -11.51
C TYR A 391 1.22 -25.30 -12.66
N PHE A 392 1.38 -25.76 -13.89
CA PHE A 392 1.04 -24.98 -15.08
C PHE A 392 -0.10 -25.68 -15.82
N THR A 393 -1.25 -25.01 -15.91
CA THR A 393 -2.37 -25.52 -16.71
C THR A 393 -2.32 -24.83 -18.06
N HIS A 394 -2.14 -25.60 -19.13
CA HIS A 394 -2.27 -25.07 -20.48
C HIS A 394 -3.75 -24.86 -20.80
N ARG A 395 -4.13 -23.66 -21.20
CA ARG A 395 -5.52 -23.33 -21.57
C ARG A 395 -5.79 -23.68 -23.04
N GLY A 396 -5.32 -24.84 -23.48
CA GLY A 396 -5.59 -25.39 -24.81
C GLY A 396 -6.68 -26.47 -24.74
N GLU A 397 -7.22 -26.85 -25.91
CA GLU A 397 -8.18 -27.94 -26.07
C GLU A 397 -7.59 -29.25 -25.52
N GLY A 398 -7.97 -29.62 -24.29
CA GLY A 398 -7.53 -30.85 -23.63
C GLY A 398 -7.09 -30.69 -22.18
N GLY A 399 -6.88 -29.47 -21.68
CA GLY A 399 -6.69 -29.20 -20.24
C GLY A 399 -5.51 -29.94 -19.58
N ARG A 400 -4.49 -30.35 -20.36
CA ARG A 400 -3.31 -31.04 -19.83
C ARG A 400 -2.58 -30.14 -18.82
N LYS A 401 -2.29 -30.69 -17.65
CA LYS A 401 -1.50 -30.03 -16.60
C LYS A 401 -0.06 -30.48 -16.74
N HIS A 402 0.86 -29.53 -16.90
CA HIS A 402 2.29 -29.78 -16.81
C HIS A 402 2.75 -29.48 -15.38
N TYR A 403 3.57 -30.37 -14.82
CA TYR A 403 4.09 -30.26 -13.47
C TYR A 403 5.58 -29.96 -13.53
N PHE A 404 6.01 -29.00 -12.71
CA PHE A 404 7.41 -28.71 -12.50
C PHE A 404 7.67 -28.71 -11.00
N THR A 405 8.50 -29.64 -10.53
CA THR A 405 8.89 -29.73 -9.12
C THR A 405 10.24 -29.05 -8.96
N THR A 406 10.30 -28.03 -8.10
CA THR A 406 11.54 -27.31 -7.81
C THR A 406 11.64 -26.97 -6.33
N ASP A 407 12.86 -26.71 -5.88
CA ASP A 407 13.09 -26.18 -4.54
C ASP A 407 12.93 -24.66 -4.63
N VAL A 408 12.15 -24.07 -3.72
CA VAL A 408 11.88 -22.63 -3.71
C VAL A 408 12.20 -22.03 -2.36
N ASN A 409 13.05 -21.02 -2.36
CA ASN A 409 13.27 -20.16 -1.20
C ASN A 409 12.53 -18.84 -1.43
N PHE A 410 11.23 -18.80 -1.13
CA PHE A 410 10.37 -17.65 -1.39
C PHE A 410 10.92 -16.32 -0.85
N PHE A 411 11.70 -16.38 0.24
CA PHE A 411 12.23 -15.19 0.89
C PHE A 411 13.71 -14.93 0.66
N ALA A 412 14.43 -15.79 -0.08
CA ALA A 412 15.83 -15.55 -0.41
C ALA A 412 16.08 -14.15 -1.02
N PRO A 413 15.28 -13.65 -1.98
CA PRO A 413 15.53 -12.32 -2.56
C PRO A 413 15.38 -11.15 -1.58
N TYR A 414 14.69 -11.37 -0.45
CA TYR A 414 14.48 -10.35 0.58
C TYR A 414 15.45 -10.52 1.74
N LEU A 415 15.83 -11.76 2.08
CA LEU A 415 16.77 -12.04 3.16
C LEU A 415 18.23 -11.85 2.73
N ASN A 416 18.53 -12.11 1.46
CA ASN A 416 19.83 -11.94 0.84
C ASN A 416 19.65 -11.25 -0.52
N PRO A 417 19.25 -9.96 -0.53
CA PRO A 417 19.02 -9.25 -1.78
C PRO A 417 20.30 -9.23 -2.63
N ILE A 418 20.14 -9.43 -3.94
CA ILE A 418 21.28 -9.38 -4.85
C ILE A 418 21.82 -7.95 -4.93
N LYS A 419 23.12 -7.80 -5.20
CA LYS A 419 23.74 -6.47 -5.27
C LYS A 419 23.20 -5.60 -6.39
N SER A 420 22.64 -6.19 -7.45
CA SER A 420 22.07 -5.46 -8.56
C SER A 420 20.92 -6.24 -9.19
N ALA A 421 19.73 -5.63 -9.21
CA ALA A 421 18.54 -6.08 -9.91
C ALA A 421 18.75 -6.22 -11.44
N LYS A 422 19.87 -5.71 -11.99
CA LYS A 422 20.33 -6.09 -13.34
C LYS A 422 20.50 -7.60 -13.49
N GLY A 423 20.79 -8.32 -12.41
CA GLY A 423 20.80 -9.79 -12.40
C GLY A 423 19.45 -10.42 -12.76
N TYR A 424 18.33 -9.71 -12.57
CA TYR A 424 17.01 -10.20 -12.97
C TYR A 424 16.67 -9.92 -14.44
N LEU A 425 17.48 -9.12 -15.14
CA LEU A 425 17.29 -8.86 -16.56
C LEU A 425 17.43 -10.15 -17.37
N VAL A 426 16.76 -10.17 -18.49
CA VAL A 426 16.89 -11.20 -19.51
C VAL A 426 18.28 -11.13 -20.14
N ARG A 427 18.97 -12.26 -20.21
CA ARG A 427 20.26 -12.40 -20.90
C ARG A 427 20.06 -12.48 -22.40
N THR A 428 19.13 -13.30 -22.87
CA THR A 428 18.87 -13.53 -24.30
C THR A 428 17.38 -13.58 -24.61
N TYR A 429 17.03 -13.01 -25.76
CA TYR A 429 15.70 -13.07 -26.35
C TYR A 429 15.71 -13.97 -27.59
N ASP A 430 14.56 -14.54 -27.94
CA ASP A 430 14.37 -15.20 -29.22
C ASP A 430 14.07 -14.19 -30.34
N GLU A 431 13.93 -14.69 -31.57
CA GLU A 431 13.58 -13.89 -32.74
C GLU A 431 12.22 -13.18 -32.60
N CYS A 432 11.34 -13.66 -31.71
CA CYS A 432 10.02 -13.11 -31.42
C CYS A 432 10.04 -12.12 -30.22
N ASP A 433 11.21 -11.62 -29.78
CA ASP A 433 11.39 -10.72 -28.61
C ASP A 433 10.92 -11.34 -27.28
N ARG A 434 10.92 -12.68 -27.18
CA ARG A 434 10.56 -13.40 -25.95
C ARG A 434 11.80 -13.80 -25.16
N PRO A 435 11.77 -13.69 -23.83
CA PRO A 435 12.92 -14.02 -23.00
C PRO A 435 13.15 -15.54 -22.97
N ILE A 436 14.38 -15.97 -23.26
CA ILE A 436 14.78 -17.39 -23.20
C ILE A 436 15.60 -17.66 -21.94
N GLU A 437 16.45 -16.72 -21.55
CA GLU A 437 17.42 -16.93 -20.47
C GLU A 437 17.47 -15.69 -19.56
N LEU A 438 17.52 -15.91 -18.24
CA LEU A 438 17.74 -14.86 -17.25
C LEU A 438 19.24 -14.68 -16.98
N MET A 439 19.66 -13.47 -16.62
CA MET A 439 21.05 -13.24 -16.20
C MET A 439 21.39 -14.03 -14.94
N ASP A 440 20.47 -14.06 -13.96
CA ASP A 440 20.52 -14.88 -12.76
C ASP A 440 19.43 -15.97 -12.80
N GLY A 441 19.83 -17.20 -13.14
CA GLY A 441 18.95 -18.35 -13.15
C GLY A 441 18.40 -18.74 -11.76
N THR A 442 18.96 -18.19 -10.67
CA THR A 442 18.44 -18.43 -9.31
C THR A 442 17.39 -17.41 -8.89
N VAL A 443 17.27 -16.28 -9.60
CA VAL A 443 16.42 -15.14 -9.22
C VAL A 443 16.64 -14.77 -7.75
N GLY A 444 17.87 -14.37 -7.43
CA GLY A 444 18.25 -13.93 -6.09
C GLY A 444 18.14 -15.04 -5.06
N GLY A 445 18.46 -16.27 -5.47
CA GLY A 445 18.37 -17.47 -4.63
C GLY A 445 16.95 -17.99 -4.41
N MET A 446 15.91 -17.40 -5.02
CA MET A 446 14.54 -17.94 -4.96
C MET A 446 14.49 -19.37 -5.49
N TYR A 447 15.27 -19.66 -6.53
CA TYR A 447 15.46 -20.96 -7.14
C TYR A 447 16.90 -21.41 -6.91
N PRO A 448 17.23 -22.01 -5.74
CA PRO A 448 18.61 -22.33 -5.36
C PRO A 448 19.33 -23.25 -6.36
N LYS A 449 18.60 -23.98 -7.21
CA LYS A 449 19.16 -24.84 -8.28
C LYS A 449 19.45 -24.10 -9.60
N GLY A 450 19.09 -22.84 -9.73
CA GLY A 450 19.29 -22.07 -10.95
C GLY A 450 18.33 -22.42 -12.10
N ASP A 451 17.21 -23.04 -11.77
CA ASP A 451 16.20 -23.57 -12.69
C ASP A 451 15.05 -22.57 -12.98
N ALA A 452 15.19 -21.30 -12.59
CA ALA A 452 14.20 -20.27 -12.91
C ALA A 452 14.04 -20.02 -14.42
N LYS A 453 15.09 -20.30 -15.20
CA LYS A 453 15.04 -20.20 -16.67
C LYS A 453 13.98 -21.14 -17.26
N ASP A 454 13.81 -22.32 -16.68
CA ASP A 454 12.86 -23.32 -17.17
C ASP A 454 11.42 -22.83 -16.96
N LEU A 455 11.19 -22.02 -15.92
CA LEU A 455 9.91 -21.37 -15.66
C LEU A 455 9.62 -20.21 -16.62
N VAL A 456 10.64 -19.45 -17.02
CA VAL A 456 10.48 -18.38 -18.02
C VAL A 456 10.07 -18.98 -19.35
N VAL A 457 10.80 -20.00 -19.82
CA VAL A 457 10.48 -20.70 -21.08
C VAL A 457 9.09 -21.34 -21.02
N ALA A 458 8.78 -22.07 -19.94
CA ALA A 458 7.48 -22.72 -19.77
C ALA A 458 6.32 -21.71 -19.79
N ARG A 459 6.47 -20.56 -19.13
CA ARG A 459 5.38 -19.57 -19.07
C ARG A 459 5.07 -18.95 -20.43
N TYR A 460 6.09 -18.60 -21.22
CA TYR A 460 5.86 -18.01 -22.55
C TYR A 460 5.31 -19.04 -23.54
N SER A 461 5.66 -20.31 -23.38
CA SER A 461 5.07 -21.39 -24.20
C SER A 461 3.58 -21.66 -23.92
N ILE A 462 3.03 -21.16 -22.80
CA ILE A 462 1.67 -21.49 -22.34
C ILE A 462 0.68 -20.31 -22.47
N PHE A 463 1.17 -19.06 -22.54
CA PHE A 463 0.33 -17.86 -22.35
C PHE A 463 0.26 -16.91 -23.55
N ASP A 464 0.91 -17.18 -24.68
CA ASP A 464 0.75 -16.32 -25.85
C ASP A 464 -0.61 -16.53 -26.52
N TYR A 465 -1.21 -15.39 -26.90
CA TYR A 465 -2.45 -15.28 -27.66
C TYR A 465 -2.36 -16.14 -28.92
N GLU A 466 -3.47 -16.79 -29.29
CA GLU A 466 -3.52 -17.76 -30.40
C GLU A 466 -2.87 -17.24 -31.70
N GLU A 467 -2.91 -15.94 -32.01
CA GLU A 467 -2.37 -15.42 -33.28
C GLU A 467 -0.83 -15.42 -33.37
N ASP A 468 -0.09 -15.03 -32.33
CA ASP A 468 1.38 -15.02 -32.35
C ASP A 468 1.98 -16.40 -31.98
N TYR A 469 1.19 -17.24 -31.29
CA TYR A 469 1.61 -18.58 -30.91
C TYR A 469 1.90 -19.45 -32.13
N TRP A 470 1.03 -19.44 -33.15
CA TRP A 470 1.18 -20.31 -34.31
C TRP A 470 2.40 -19.98 -35.17
N GLU A 471 2.73 -18.70 -35.37
CA GLU A 471 3.92 -18.31 -36.17
C GLU A 471 5.25 -18.76 -35.53
N CYS A 472 5.32 -18.78 -34.19
CA CYS A 472 6.54 -19.17 -33.50
C CYS A 472 6.52 -20.65 -33.00
N LYS A 473 5.37 -21.35 -32.95
CA LYS A 473 5.23 -22.75 -32.49
C LYS A 473 5.98 -23.74 -33.38
N ASP A 474 5.76 -23.69 -34.69
CA ASP A 474 6.36 -24.63 -35.65
C ASP A 474 7.90 -24.59 -35.59
N ARG A 475 8.47 -23.43 -35.25
CA ARG A 475 9.92 -23.25 -35.09
C ARG A 475 10.46 -23.82 -33.77
N TRP A 476 9.63 -23.87 -32.73
CA TRP A 476 10.02 -24.42 -31.43
C TRP A 476 10.02 -25.95 -31.40
N GLU A 477 9.04 -26.57 -32.06
CA GLU A 477 9.00 -28.01 -32.27
C GLU A 477 10.25 -28.46 -33.08
N ALA A 478 10.62 -27.70 -34.12
CA ALA A 478 11.84 -27.95 -34.89
C ALA A 478 13.15 -27.84 -34.08
N LYS A 479 13.19 -27.02 -33.02
CA LYS A 479 14.36 -26.86 -32.13
C LYS A 479 14.37 -27.83 -30.95
N GLY A 480 13.36 -28.70 -30.81
CA GLY A 480 13.25 -29.66 -29.70
C GLY A 480 13.04 -29.01 -28.33
N LEU A 481 12.60 -27.74 -28.30
CA LEU A 481 12.36 -26.97 -27.07
C LEU A 481 11.00 -27.30 -26.43
N LEU A 482 10.08 -27.82 -27.23
CA LEU A 482 8.83 -28.43 -26.78
C LEU A 482 9.01 -29.94 -26.79
N LYS A 483 9.07 -30.55 -25.62
CA LYS A 483 8.95 -32.01 -25.51
C LYS A 483 7.50 -32.33 -25.24
N GLU A 484 6.86 -33.04 -26.18
CA GLU A 484 5.59 -33.70 -25.90
C GLU A 484 5.83 -34.69 -24.75
N VAL A 485 5.04 -34.55 -23.69
CA VAL A 485 4.93 -35.58 -22.66
C VAL A 485 3.65 -36.32 -23.01
N GLU A 486 3.80 -37.57 -23.48
CA GLU A 486 2.67 -38.48 -23.64
C GLU A 486 1.97 -38.66 -22.28
N PRO A 487 0.63 -38.76 -22.28
CA PRO A 487 -0.21 -38.65 -21.09
C PRO A 487 0.08 -39.65 -19.97
#